data_AF-A0A7C4TR02-F1
#
_entry.id   AF-A0A7C4TR02-F1
#
_cell.length_a   1.000
_cell.length_b   1.000
_cell.length_c   1.000
_cell.angle_alpha   90.00
_cell.angle_beta   90.00
_cell.angle_gamma   90.00
#
_symmetry.space_group_name_H-M   'P 1'
#
loop_
_entity.id
_entity.type
_entity.pdbx_description
1 polymer ?
#
loop_
_entity_poly.entity_id
_entity_poly.type
_entity_poly.pdbx_seq_one_letter_code
_entity_poly.pdbx_strand_id
1 'polypeptide(L)'
;MIGCAFTLAVAPVEARTYDHDGIHESQPAKARTRSQGGASASRSCLKPSARALLERIEGQFGAVRLVSTCRPGARIAGTGKISKHATGEAIDFYAPAGRKAEVVRWLIANHHSGGVMTYARMAHIHVDTGYRFVSLGSGSGRATRITRRSTASTAVASRSQTRTERMAQASREMAADAVLRLAQKD
;
A
#
# COMPACT_ATOMS: atom_id res chain seq x y z
N MET A 1 -61.18 16.54 -15.51
CA MET A 1 -60.29 15.40 -15.77
C MET A 1 -59.26 15.36 -14.64
N ILE A 2 -59.37 14.38 -13.75
CA ILE A 2 -58.50 14.23 -12.57
C ILE A 2 -57.32 13.35 -13.00
N GLY A 3 -56.11 13.90 -13.01
CA GLY A 3 -54.87 13.18 -13.32
C GLY A 3 -54.04 13.00 -12.05
N CYS A 4 -54.01 11.77 -11.53
CA CYS A 4 -53.24 11.36 -10.35
C CYS A 4 -51.73 11.44 -10.59
N ALA A 5 -51.02 12.01 -9.60
CA ALA A 5 -49.58 11.91 -9.47
C ALA A 5 -49.16 10.50 -9.04
N PHE A 6 -48.16 9.92 -9.71
CA PHE A 6 -47.53 8.67 -9.29
C PHE A 6 -46.20 8.98 -8.61
N THR A 7 -46.18 8.91 -7.28
CA THR A 7 -44.95 9.01 -6.48
C THR A 7 -44.40 7.59 -6.30
N LEU A 8 -43.26 7.28 -6.93
CA LEU A 8 -42.52 6.04 -6.67
C LEU A 8 -41.68 6.20 -5.40
N ALA A 9 -42.14 5.58 -4.31
CA ALA A 9 -41.35 5.41 -3.10
C ALA A 9 -40.41 4.21 -3.27
N VAL A 10 -39.10 4.44 -3.19
CA VAL A 10 -38.10 3.37 -3.05
C VAL A 10 -37.98 3.04 -1.56
N ALA A 11 -38.36 1.82 -1.18
CA ALA A 11 -38.22 1.34 0.19
C ALA A 11 -36.73 1.12 0.55
N PRO A 12 -36.30 1.40 1.80
CA PRO A 12 -34.96 1.08 2.25
C PRO A 12 -34.80 -0.44 2.45
N VAL A 13 -33.79 -1.01 1.81
CA VAL A 13 -33.30 -2.37 2.12
C VAL A 13 -32.56 -2.31 3.46
N GLU A 14 -33.14 -2.93 4.48
CA GLU A 14 -32.52 -3.09 5.80
C GLU A 14 -31.26 -3.95 5.71
N ALA A 15 -30.12 -3.38 6.11
CA ALA A 15 -28.90 -4.12 6.32
C ALA A 15 -29.04 -4.97 7.59
N ARG A 16 -29.21 -6.28 7.43
CA ARG A 16 -29.16 -7.24 8.55
C ARG A 16 -27.73 -7.31 9.10
N THR A 17 -27.54 -6.85 10.32
CA THR A 17 -26.35 -7.16 11.12
C THR A 17 -26.53 -8.56 11.73
N TYR A 18 -25.55 -9.43 11.50
CA TYR A 18 -25.44 -10.71 12.20
C TYR A 18 -24.66 -10.47 13.49
N ASP A 19 -25.34 -10.61 14.64
CA ASP A 19 -24.71 -10.72 15.96
C ASP A 19 -24.47 -12.21 16.26
N HIS A 20 -23.21 -12.54 16.59
CA HIS A 20 -22.86 -13.83 17.19
C HIS A 20 -22.62 -13.60 18.67
N ASP A 21 -23.58 -14.07 19.49
CA ASP A 21 -23.46 -14.11 20.94
C ASP A 21 -22.28 -14.99 21.38
N GLY A 22 -21.50 -14.45 22.32
CA GLY A 22 -20.44 -15.14 23.03
C GLY A 22 -20.15 -14.41 24.33
N ILE A 23 -20.96 -14.69 25.36
CA ILE A 23 -20.84 -14.13 26.70
C ILE A 23 -19.67 -14.80 27.42
N HIS A 24 -18.75 -14.00 27.97
CA HIS A 24 -17.96 -14.38 29.15
C HIS A 24 -17.80 -13.15 30.06
N GLU A 25 -18.42 -13.27 31.23
CA GLU A 25 -18.50 -12.30 32.32
C GLU A 25 -17.20 -12.29 33.16
N SER A 26 -16.76 -11.11 33.62
CA SER A 26 -16.32 -10.81 35.01
C SER A 26 -15.51 -9.50 35.14
N GLN A 27 -16.15 -8.52 35.79
CA GLN A 27 -15.64 -7.51 36.75
C GLN A 27 -15.07 -6.13 36.31
N PRO A 28 -15.32 -5.07 37.12
CA PRO A 28 -15.42 -3.69 36.67
C PRO A 28 -14.18 -2.86 37.02
N ALA A 29 -13.40 -2.46 36.01
CA ALA A 29 -12.34 -1.47 36.16
C ALA A 29 -12.79 -0.15 35.52
N LYS A 30 -12.95 0.87 36.36
CA LYS A 30 -13.11 2.30 36.08
C LYS A 30 -13.17 2.64 34.59
N ALA A 31 -14.34 3.09 34.14
CA ALA A 31 -14.57 3.69 32.84
C ALA A 31 -13.62 4.88 32.61
N ARG A 32 -12.39 4.57 32.18
CA ARG A 32 -11.70 5.39 31.22
C ARG A 32 -12.58 5.28 29.99
N THR A 33 -13.43 6.27 29.77
CA THR A 33 -13.91 6.60 28.44
C THR A 33 -12.67 6.72 27.56
N ARG A 34 -12.24 5.59 26.99
CA ARG A 34 -11.49 5.61 25.76
C ARG A 34 -12.49 6.24 24.82
N SER A 35 -12.37 7.55 24.62
CA SER A 35 -12.78 8.17 23.38
C SER A 35 -12.02 7.42 22.30
N GLN A 36 -12.56 6.27 21.89
CA GLN A 36 -12.36 5.75 20.56
C GLN A 36 -12.86 6.89 19.69
N GLY A 37 -11.96 7.79 19.31
CA GLY A 37 -12.12 8.62 18.14
C GLY A 37 -12.18 7.67 16.95
N GLY A 38 -13.32 7.00 16.81
CA GLY A 38 -13.66 6.20 15.66
C GLY A 38 -13.47 7.11 14.47
N ALA A 39 -12.69 6.66 13.50
CA ALA A 39 -12.55 7.35 12.24
C ALA A 39 -13.96 7.72 11.77
N SER A 40 -14.25 9.02 11.71
CA SER A 40 -15.50 9.44 11.15
C SER A 40 -15.40 9.04 9.69
N ALA A 41 -16.13 8.01 9.27
CA ALA A 41 -16.36 7.70 7.86
C ALA A 41 -17.30 8.74 7.21
N SER A 42 -17.51 9.88 7.86
CA SER A 42 -18.30 10.97 7.33
C SER A 42 -17.68 11.49 6.05
N ARG A 43 -18.55 11.69 5.05
CA ARG A 43 -18.20 12.30 3.77
C ARG A 43 -18.13 13.83 3.85
N SER A 44 -18.68 14.44 4.91
CA SER A 44 -18.80 15.89 5.03
C SER A 44 -17.46 16.59 5.23
N CYS A 45 -16.50 15.92 5.87
CA CYS A 45 -15.18 16.46 6.17
C CYS A 45 -14.17 16.31 5.03
N LEU A 46 -14.53 15.59 3.95
CA LEU A 46 -13.68 15.46 2.77
C LEU A 46 -13.55 16.82 2.07
N LYS A 47 -12.35 17.13 1.59
CA LYS A 47 -12.18 18.23 0.65
C LYS A 47 -12.93 17.93 -0.66
N PRO A 48 -13.34 18.96 -1.42
CA PRO A 48 -14.08 18.77 -2.67
C PRO A 48 -13.40 17.81 -3.66
N SER A 49 -12.07 17.86 -3.79
CA SER A 49 -11.31 16.97 -4.67
C SER A 49 -11.40 15.50 -4.27
N ALA A 50 -11.30 15.20 -2.98
CA ALA A 50 -11.40 13.83 -2.46
C ALA A 50 -12.84 13.31 -2.57
N ARG A 51 -13.83 14.17 -2.30
CA ARG A 51 -15.24 13.83 -2.48
C ARG A 51 -15.57 13.50 -3.94
N ALA A 52 -15.14 14.34 -4.88
CA ALA A 52 -15.31 14.09 -6.31
C ALA A 52 -14.61 12.79 -6.75
N LEU A 53 -13.47 12.44 -6.16
CA LEU A 53 -12.82 11.14 -6.42
C LEU A 53 -13.68 9.98 -5.93
N LEU A 54 -14.22 10.06 -4.72
CA LEU A 54 -15.14 9.05 -4.19
C LEU A 54 -16.36 8.87 -5.09
N GLU A 55 -16.98 9.96 -5.51
CA GLU A 55 -18.15 9.96 -6.41
C GLU A 55 -17.84 9.28 -7.75
N ARG A 56 -16.66 9.51 -8.34
CA ARG A 56 -16.26 8.81 -9.58
C ARG A 56 -16.03 7.31 -9.36
N ILE A 57 -15.44 6.93 -8.22
CA ILE A 57 -15.27 5.52 -7.86
C ILE A 57 -16.64 4.85 -7.71
N GLU A 58 -17.54 5.46 -6.93
CA GLU A 58 -18.88 4.94 -6.70
C GLU A 58 -19.72 4.92 -7.98
N GLY A 59 -19.57 5.91 -8.87
CA GLY A 59 -20.22 5.94 -10.18
C GLY A 59 -19.76 4.82 -11.12
N GLN A 60 -18.50 4.41 -11.06
CA GLN A 60 -17.95 3.35 -11.91
C GLN A 60 -18.21 1.94 -11.35
N PHE A 61 -18.18 1.79 -10.02
CA PHE A 61 -18.13 0.48 -9.37
C PHE A 61 -19.33 0.17 -8.47
N GLY A 62 -20.21 1.14 -8.23
CA GLY A 62 -21.24 1.10 -7.21
C GLY A 62 -20.72 1.52 -5.84
N ALA A 63 -21.62 1.59 -4.86
CA ALA A 63 -21.31 2.03 -3.51
C ALA A 63 -20.15 1.23 -2.90
N VAL A 64 -19.20 1.95 -2.29
CA VAL A 64 -18.05 1.35 -1.59
C VAL A 64 -18.27 1.38 -0.08
N ARG A 65 -17.63 0.45 0.63
CA ARG A 65 -17.66 0.47 2.10
C ARG A 65 -16.50 1.29 2.63
N LEU A 66 -16.80 2.51 3.09
CA LEU A 66 -15.80 3.39 3.70
C LEU A 66 -15.25 2.78 4.99
N VAL A 67 -13.93 2.85 5.13
CA VAL A 67 -13.18 2.46 6.34
C VAL A 67 -12.79 3.70 7.12
N SER A 68 -12.24 4.69 6.41
CA SER A 68 -11.78 5.93 7.04
C SER A 68 -11.79 7.07 6.02
N THR A 69 -12.16 8.28 6.46
CA THR A 69 -12.02 9.51 5.65
C THR A 69 -11.18 10.51 6.41
N CYS A 70 -11.73 11.12 7.47
CA CYS A 70 -11.05 12.17 8.19
C CYS A 70 -10.57 11.69 9.56
N ARG A 71 -9.30 11.99 9.84
CA ARG A 71 -8.66 11.68 11.12
C ARG A 71 -7.86 12.90 11.58
N PRO A 72 -8.52 13.90 12.20
CA PRO A 72 -7.85 15.10 12.68
C PRO A 72 -6.61 14.76 13.52
N GLY A 73 -5.49 15.43 13.24
CA GLY A 73 -4.21 15.19 13.91
C GLY A 73 -3.47 13.91 13.49
N ALA A 74 -3.97 13.12 12.54
CA ALA A 74 -3.30 11.91 12.08
C ALA A 74 -1.92 12.20 11.47
N ARG A 75 -0.94 11.38 11.84
CA ARG A 75 0.43 11.41 11.32
C ARG A 75 0.82 10.07 10.73
N ILE A 76 1.69 10.10 9.74
CA ILE A 76 2.24 8.92 9.08
C ILE A 76 3.27 8.27 10.03
N ALA A 77 3.06 7.00 10.36
CA ALA A 77 3.97 6.24 11.20
C ALA A 77 5.39 6.23 10.61
N GLY A 78 6.40 6.35 11.48
CA GLY A 78 7.82 6.34 11.09
C GLY A 78 8.37 7.63 10.48
N THR A 79 7.53 8.49 9.89
CA THR A 79 7.98 9.78 9.33
C THR A 79 7.50 11.00 10.12
N GLY A 80 6.42 10.86 10.90
CA GLY A 80 5.81 11.96 11.64
C GLY A 80 5.13 13.02 10.77
N LYS A 81 5.16 12.88 9.44
CA LYS A 81 4.51 13.80 8.49
C LYS A 81 2.99 13.78 8.70
N ILE A 82 2.34 14.91 8.43
CA ILE A 82 0.88 15.02 8.48
C ILE A 82 0.28 14.03 7.47
N SER A 83 -0.67 13.22 7.92
CA SER A 83 -1.40 12.29 7.05
C SER A 83 -2.42 13.04 6.21
N LYS A 84 -2.67 12.59 4.99
CA LYS A 84 -3.74 13.11 4.13
C LYS A 84 -5.14 12.89 4.72
N HIS A 85 -5.31 11.93 5.63
CA HIS A 85 -6.54 11.82 6.41
C HIS A 85 -6.72 12.97 7.40
N ALA A 86 -5.65 13.60 7.87
CA ALA A 86 -5.75 14.73 8.79
C ALA A 86 -6.28 15.99 8.10
N THR A 87 -6.08 16.11 6.78
CA THR A 87 -6.51 17.24 5.97
C THR A 87 -7.77 16.99 5.15
N GLY A 88 -8.43 15.83 5.33
CA GLY A 88 -9.63 15.44 4.57
C GLY A 88 -9.36 15.15 3.09
N GLU A 89 -8.11 14.79 2.75
CA GLU A 89 -7.66 14.57 1.37
C GLU A 89 -7.52 13.09 1.00
N ALA A 90 -7.78 12.18 1.95
CA ALA A 90 -7.63 10.73 1.78
C ALA A 90 -8.90 9.96 2.17
N ILE A 91 -9.05 8.79 1.55
CA ILE A 91 -10.16 7.86 1.74
C ILE A 91 -9.58 6.43 1.78
N ASP A 92 -9.92 5.69 2.82
CA ASP A 92 -9.76 4.25 2.89
C ASP A 92 -11.12 3.59 2.68
N PHE A 93 -11.20 2.62 1.79
CA PHE A 93 -12.44 1.91 1.52
C PHE A 93 -12.22 0.46 1.09
N TYR A 94 -13.22 -0.38 1.28
CA TYR A 94 -13.29 -1.69 0.63
C TYR A 94 -14.04 -1.56 -0.70
N ALA A 95 -13.43 -2.07 -1.77
CA ALA A 95 -14.11 -2.26 -3.04
C ALA A 95 -15.30 -3.24 -2.88
N PRO A 96 -16.29 -3.19 -3.78
CA PRO A 96 -17.32 -4.22 -3.86
C PRO A 96 -16.69 -5.62 -3.97
N ALA A 97 -17.41 -6.63 -3.47
CA ALA A 97 -16.92 -8.01 -3.39
C ALA A 97 -16.35 -8.49 -4.73
N GLY A 98 -15.14 -9.04 -4.71
CA GLY A 98 -14.44 -9.54 -5.91
C GLY A 98 -13.84 -8.46 -6.84
N ARG A 99 -14.11 -7.17 -6.63
CA ARG A 99 -13.73 -6.09 -7.57
C ARG A 99 -12.46 -5.31 -7.20
N LYS A 100 -11.75 -5.68 -6.12
CA LYS A 100 -10.56 -4.94 -5.65
C LYS A 100 -9.53 -4.70 -6.76
N ALA A 101 -9.18 -5.75 -7.51
CA ALA A 101 -8.18 -5.65 -8.58
C ALA A 101 -8.64 -4.73 -9.73
N GLU A 102 -9.93 -4.77 -10.07
CA GLU A 102 -10.54 -3.93 -11.09
C GLU A 102 -10.51 -2.45 -10.70
N VAL A 103 -10.95 -2.13 -9.48
CA VAL A 103 -10.92 -0.77 -8.93
C VAL A 103 -9.49 -0.22 -8.90
N VAL A 104 -8.52 -1.02 -8.44
CA VAL A 104 -7.10 -0.60 -8.40
C VAL A 104 -6.56 -0.33 -9.80
N ARG A 105 -6.83 -1.19 -10.79
CA ARG A 105 -6.41 -0.96 -12.19
C ARG A 105 -7.01 0.34 -12.73
N TRP A 106 -8.30 0.57 -12.52
CA TRP A 106 -8.96 1.79 -12.97
C TRP A 106 -8.38 3.03 -12.29
N LEU A 107 -8.12 2.98 -10.99
CA LEU A 107 -7.50 4.09 -10.25
C LEU A 107 -6.10 4.43 -10.80
N ILE A 108 -5.27 3.42 -11.09
CA ILE A 108 -3.94 3.64 -11.69
C ILE A 108 -4.07 4.35 -13.04
N ALA A 109 -5.04 3.95 -13.85
CA ALA A 109 -5.26 4.49 -15.19
C ALA A 109 -5.97 5.86 -15.22
N ASN A 110 -6.72 6.23 -14.19
CA ASN A 110 -7.61 7.40 -14.23
C ASN A 110 -7.36 8.43 -13.12
N HIS A 111 -6.62 8.10 -12.05
CA HIS A 111 -6.38 9.00 -10.92
C HIS A 111 -4.96 9.56 -10.91
N HIS A 112 -4.69 10.57 -11.76
CA HIS A 112 -3.35 11.17 -11.90
C HIS A 112 -3.02 12.24 -10.85
N SER A 113 -4.02 12.76 -10.14
CA SER A 113 -3.85 13.84 -9.16
C SER A 113 -3.89 13.33 -7.72
N GLY A 114 -3.08 12.30 -7.43
CA GLY A 114 -2.89 11.78 -6.07
C GLY A 114 -2.44 10.33 -5.98
N GLY A 115 -2.50 9.79 -4.76
CA GLY A 115 -2.03 8.46 -4.42
C GLY A 115 -3.04 7.33 -4.61
N VAL A 116 -2.53 6.15 -4.99
CA VAL A 116 -3.23 4.87 -4.88
C VAL A 116 -2.34 3.90 -4.12
N MET A 117 -2.84 3.35 -3.02
CA MET A 117 -2.09 2.38 -2.23
C MET A 117 -2.96 1.19 -1.82
N THR A 118 -2.36 0.01 -1.85
CA THR A 118 -2.93 -1.21 -1.28
C THR A 118 -1.91 -1.89 -0.39
N TYR A 119 -2.38 -2.49 0.70
CA TYR A 119 -1.53 -3.29 1.58
C TYR A 119 -1.64 -4.78 1.23
N ALA A 120 -0.53 -5.51 1.35
CA ALA A 120 -0.49 -6.94 0.99
C ALA A 120 -1.45 -7.81 1.82
N ARG A 121 -1.68 -7.42 3.08
CA ARG A 121 -2.49 -8.19 4.04
C ARG A 121 -3.80 -7.50 4.42
N MET A 122 -4.17 -6.42 3.72
CA MET A 122 -5.40 -5.69 4.01
C MET A 122 -6.25 -5.59 2.75
N ALA A 123 -7.56 -5.77 2.89
CA ALA A 123 -8.48 -5.70 1.76
C ALA A 123 -8.82 -4.26 1.35
N HIS A 124 -8.65 -3.27 2.23
CA HIS A 124 -8.97 -1.88 1.91
C HIS A 124 -7.94 -1.27 0.95
N ILE A 125 -8.41 -0.29 0.19
CA ILE A 125 -7.66 0.53 -0.75
C ILE A 125 -7.57 1.92 -0.13
N HIS A 126 -6.36 2.48 -0.08
CA HIS A 126 -6.11 3.87 0.26
C HIS A 126 -6.02 4.68 -1.02
N VAL A 127 -6.74 5.79 -1.09
CA VAL A 127 -6.57 6.81 -2.12
C VAL A 127 -6.47 8.19 -1.49
N ASP A 128 -5.69 9.07 -2.09
CA ASP A 128 -5.61 10.48 -1.69
C ASP A 128 -5.47 11.41 -2.88
N THR A 129 -5.64 12.71 -2.64
CA THR A 129 -5.41 13.75 -3.65
C THR A 129 -4.11 14.52 -3.39
N GLY A 130 -3.45 14.95 -4.47
CA GLY A 130 -2.19 15.68 -4.44
C GLY A 130 -1.12 15.02 -5.31
N TYR A 131 0.05 14.75 -4.72
CA TYR A 131 1.19 14.16 -5.43
C TYR A 131 0.87 12.74 -5.94
N ARG A 132 1.23 12.46 -7.19
CA ARG A 132 0.98 11.15 -7.82
C ARG A 132 1.92 10.09 -7.27
N PHE A 133 1.35 8.99 -6.75
CA PHE A 133 2.10 7.77 -6.46
C PHE A 133 1.22 6.53 -6.59
N VAL A 134 1.85 5.37 -6.82
CA VAL A 134 1.18 4.07 -6.80
C VAL A 134 2.02 3.12 -5.95
N SER A 135 1.41 2.52 -4.93
CA SER A 135 2.06 1.56 -4.03
C SER A 135 1.20 0.31 -3.87
N LEU A 136 1.58 -0.79 -4.54
CA LEU A 136 0.82 -2.04 -4.51
C LEU A 136 1.46 -3.05 -3.56
N GLY A 137 0.63 -3.66 -2.70
CA GLY A 137 1.09 -4.69 -1.77
C GLY A 137 2.07 -4.18 -0.71
N SER A 138 2.02 -2.91 -0.30
CA SER A 138 2.91 -2.40 0.73
C SER A 138 2.73 -3.15 2.06
N GLY A 139 3.83 -3.54 2.69
CA GLY A 139 3.83 -4.26 3.96
C GLY A 139 3.43 -3.33 5.10
N SER A 140 2.37 -3.69 5.83
CA SER A 140 2.03 -3.08 7.10
C SER A 140 3.16 -3.33 8.12
N GLY A 141 3.98 -2.33 8.38
CA GLY A 141 4.86 -2.30 9.55
C GLY A 141 6.05 -3.27 9.52
N ARG A 142 7.00 -3.07 8.61
CA ARG A 142 8.44 -3.07 8.93
C ARG A 142 9.11 -2.42 7.74
N ALA A 143 9.68 -1.23 7.95
CA ALA A 143 10.84 -0.86 7.16
C ALA A 143 11.92 -1.88 7.54
N THR A 144 11.89 -3.06 6.92
CA THR A 144 13.13 -3.78 6.72
C THR A 144 13.94 -2.78 5.91
N ARG A 145 14.94 -2.18 6.56
CA ARG A 145 16.02 -1.49 5.89
C ARG A 145 16.63 -2.56 4.99
N ILE A 146 16.04 -2.76 3.81
CA ILE A 146 16.79 -3.19 2.65
C ILE A 146 17.69 -1.99 2.43
N THR A 147 18.83 -1.97 3.13
CA THR A 147 20.02 -1.33 2.61
C THR A 147 20.00 -1.70 1.14
N ARG A 148 19.86 -0.68 0.30
CA ARG A 148 19.93 -0.84 -1.14
C ARG A 148 21.12 -1.75 -1.40
N ARG A 149 20.86 -3.03 -1.68
CA ARG A 149 21.84 -3.88 -2.31
C ARG A 149 21.87 -3.30 -3.70
N SER A 150 22.73 -2.31 -3.84
CA SER A 150 23.04 -1.63 -5.07
C SER A 150 23.02 -2.66 -6.17
N THR A 151 22.27 -2.37 -7.22
CA THR A 151 22.40 -2.92 -8.55
C THR A 151 23.88 -2.83 -8.97
N ALA A 152 24.68 -3.77 -8.46
CA ALA A 152 26.11 -3.95 -8.68
C ALA A 152 26.47 -5.44 -8.71
N SER A 153 25.46 -6.33 -8.80
CA SER A 153 25.66 -7.78 -8.85
C SER A 153 25.92 -8.34 -10.25
N THR A 154 26.15 -7.48 -11.26
CA THR A 154 26.65 -7.92 -12.58
C THR A 154 28.05 -7.39 -12.89
N ALA A 155 28.72 -6.71 -11.95
CA ALA A 155 30.06 -6.16 -12.16
C ALA A 155 31.06 -6.42 -11.02
N VAL A 156 30.74 -7.31 -10.06
CA VAL A 156 31.63 -7.68 -8.95
C VAL A 156 31.71 -9.21 -8.80
N ALA A 157 31.99 -9.90 -9.91
CA ALA A 157 32.38 -11.31 -9.92
C ALA A 157 33.87 -11.50 -10.27
N SER A 158 34.73 -10.52 -9.96
CA SER A 158 36.15 -10.52 -10.38
C SER A 158 37.15 -10.11 -9.29
N ARG A 159 36.75 -10.00 -8.00
CA ARG A 159 37.67 -9.46 -6.96
C ARG A 159 37.76 -10.24 -5.65
N SER A 160 37.57 -11.56 -5.70
CA SER A 160 37.84 -12.44 -4.57
C SER A 160 38.91 -13.49 -4.89
N GLN A 161 39.99 -13.10 -5.59
CA GLN A 161 41.20 -13.91 -5.61
C GLN A 161 42.10 -13.47 -4.47
N THR A 162 42.37 -14.40 -3.56
CA THR A 162 43.28 -14.19 -2.44
C THR A 162 44.70 -13.93 -2.95
N ARG A 163 45.54 -13.25 -2.15
CA ARG A 163 46.94 -13.00 -2.51
C ARG A 163 47.67 -14.31 -2.84
N THR A 164 47.34 -15.39 -2.13
CA THR A 164 47.90 -16.73 -2.33
C THR A 164 47.54 -17.32 -3.68
N GLU A 165 46.30 -17.17 -4.14
CA GLU A 165 45.87 -17.69 -5.45
C GLU A 165 46.53 -16.94 -6.60
N ARG A 166 46.70 -15.61 -6.48
CA ARG A 166 47.43 -14.82 -7.48
C ARG A 166 48.91 -15.20 -7.55
N MET A 167 49.54 -15.46 -6.40
CA MET A 167 50.93 -15.94 -6.39
C MET A 167 51.04 -17.35 -6.98
N ALA A 168 50.05 -18.22 -6.76
CA ALA A 168 50.02 -19.56 -7.33
C ALA A 168 49.82 -19.54 -8.86
N GLN A 169 48.98 -18.64 -9.39
CA GLN A 169 48.80 -18.49 -10.83
C GLN A 169 50.05 -17.91 -11.51
N ALA A 170 50.67 -16.88 -10.93
CA ALA A 170 51.92 -16.30 -11.46
C ALA A 170 53.06 -17.34 -11.53
N SER A 171 53.20 -18.19 -10.52
CA SER A 171 54.22 -19.26 -10.52
C SER A 171 53.98 -20.31 -11.61
N ARG A 172 52.72 -20.58 -11.97
CA ARG A 172 52.39 -21.50 -13.07
C ARG A 172 52.72 -20.90 -14.43
N GLU A 173 52.46 -19.60 -14.62
CA GLU A 173 52.82 -18.90 -15.87
C GLU A 173 54.34 -18.80 -16.03
N MET A 174 55.09 -18.54 -14.95
CA MET A 174 56.56 -18.56 -15.00
C MET A 174 57.13 -19.95 -15.29
N ALA A 175 56.51 -21.02 -14.78
CA ALA A 175 56.92 -22.38 -15.09
C ALA A 175 56.63 -22.75 -16.56
N ALA A 176 55.50 -22.30 -17.12
CA ALA A 176 55.16 -22.55 -18.52
C ALA A 176 56.12 -21.84 -19.49
N ASP A 177 56.51 -20.60 -19.19
CA ASP A 177 57.51 -19.86 -20.00
C ASP A 177 58.90 -20.53 -19.91
N ALA A 178 59.28 -21.06 -18.75
CA ALA A 178 60.53 -21.79 -18.60
C ALA A 178 60.55 -23.09 -19.43
N VAL A 179 59.45 -23.84 -19.45
CA VAL A 179 59.31 -25.06 -20.27
C VAL A 179 59.36 -24.70 -21.77
N LEU A 180 58.69 -23.63 -22.19
CA LEU A 180 58.70 -23.20 -23.58
C LEU A 180 60.10 -22.78 -24.05
N ARG A 181 60.86 -22.08 -23.22
CA ARG A 181 62.25 -21.69 -23.53
C ARG A 181 63.21 -22.87 -23.58
N LEU A 182 62.96 -23.93 -22.82
CA LEU A 182 63.73 -25.17 -22.93
C LEU A 182 63.43 -25.91 -24.24
N ALA A 183 62.17 -25.86 -24.71
CA ALA A 183 61.77 -26.48 -25.98
C ALA A 183 62.25 -25.71 -27.24
N GLN A 184 62.75 -24.48 -27.09
CA GLN A 184 63.28 -23.66 -28.20
C GLN A 184 64.82 -23.70 -28.30
N LYS A 185 65.48 -24.58 -27.54
CA LYS A 185 66.94 -24.71 -27.50
C LYS A 185 67.50 -25.90 -28.31
N ASP A 186 66.66 -26.53 -29.13
CA ASP A 186 67.00 -27.53 -30.14
C ASP A 186 66.85 -26.94 -31.56
#